data_AF-W7WPZ1-F1
#
_entry.id   AF-W7WPZ1-F1
#
_cell.length_a   1.000
_cell.length_b   1.000
_cell.length_c   1.000
_cell.angle_alpha   90.00
_cell.angle_beta   90.00
_cell.angle_gamma   90.00
#
_symmetry.space_group_name_H-M   'P 1'
#
loop_
_entity.id
_entity.type
_entity.pdbx_description
1 polymer ?
#
loop_
_entity_poly.entity_id
_entity_poly.type
_entity_poly.pdbx_seq_one_letter_code
_entity_poly.pdbx_strand_id
1 'polypeptide(L)'
;MSQNPLLEVELYAFASNSAQFYLTPHEFDVDLDGTLYTSLSIERNELALGAEAAKSALELKLPPNGELVRHLLATALTGETTSVTLRLGQRDTWGDYWWLSGTRWMGRVLGVEIDADAARIRCESAQVSLKRIGLRKLYSRKCSHVLYSTACGASPITASAFVLEVYGRSVELDGGVPGEVSGGLAGGWLQTPEGARHMIISDYGSGVELLYPTALEPGTEVLLTVGCDHSTTTCAERFGNLDNYGGFPAIPSKNPFSTGVF
;
A
#
# COMPACT_ATOMS: atom_id res chain seq x y z
N MET A 1 9.04 -49.44 -9.94
CA MET A 1 8.75 -48.09 -9.39
C MET A 1 7.27 -47.82 -9.64
N SER A 2 6.44 -47.81 -8.60
CA SER A 2 5.01 -47.54 -8.74
C SER A 2 4.83 -46.08 -9.15
N GLN A 3 4.53 -45.84 -10.42
CA GLN A 3 4.06 -44.53 -10.90
C GLN A 3 2.62 -44.34 -10.41
N ASN A 4 2.46 -43.95 -9.15
CA ASN A 4 1.18 -43.40 -8.72
C ASN A 4 1.03 -42.04 -9.40
N PRO A 5 -0.04 -41.79 -10.16
CA PRO A 5 -0.29 -40.48 -10.72
C PRO A 5 -0.39 -39.46 -9.58
N LEU A 6 0.22 -38.28 -9.76
CA LEU A 6 0.02 -37.14 -8.87
C LEU A 6 -1.47 -36.79 -8.89
N LEU A 7 -2.15 -36.99 -7.75
CA LEU A 7 -3.58 -36.70 -7.59
C LEU A 7 -3.83 -35.31 -6.97
N GLU A 8 -2.79 -34.69 -6.40
CA GLU A 8 -2.87 -33.38 -5.75
C GLU A 8 -1.70 -32.51 -6.21
N VAL A 9 -1.98 -31.23 -6.47
CA VAL A 9 -1.00 -30.22 -6.88
C VAL A 9 -1.16 -28.95 -6.05
N GLU A 10 -0.05 -28.25 -5.85
CA GLU A 10 -0.04 -26.94 -5.17
C GLU A 10 -0.09 -25.85 -6.22
N LEU A 11 -0.92 -24.84 -5.99
CA LEU A 11 -1.18 -23.79 -6.96
C LEU A 11 -1.09 -22.43 -6.27
N TYR A 12 -0.34 -21.50 -6.84
CA TYR A 12 -0.11 -20.17 -6.30
C TYR A 12 -0.78 -19.14 -7.21
N ALA A 13 -1.69 -18.37 -6.64
CA ALA A 13 -2.31 -17.23 -7.32
C ALA A 13 -1.82 -15.93 -6.65
N PHE A 14 -1.10 -15.11 -7.41
CA PHE A 14 -0.72 -13.75 -7.02
C PHE A 14 -1.60 -12.75 -7.76
N ALA A 15 -2.09 -11.75 -7.04
CA ALA A 15 -2.92 -10.71 -7.64
C ALA A 15 -2.65 -9.35 -7.01
N SER A 16 -2.42 -8.38 -7.87
CA SER A 16 -2.42 -6.95 -7.60
C SER A 16 -3.48 -6.27 -8.46
N ASN A 17 -3.61 -4.94 -8.39
CA ASN A 17 -4.50 -4.21 -9.29
C ASN A 17 -3.94 -4.16 -10.73
N SER A 18 -2.62 -4.27 -10.89
CA SER A 18 -1.93 -4.15 -12.18
C SER A 18 -1.57 -5.49 -12.83
N ALA A 19 -1.50 -6.61 -12.09
CA ALA A 19 -1.20 -7.92 -12.68
C ALA A 19 -1.75 -9.12 -11.88
N GLN A 20 -1.84 -10.27 -12.56
CA GLN A 20 -2.16 -11.57 -11.96
C GLN A 20 -1.16 -12.63 -12.44
N PHE A 21 -0.73 -13.50 -11.54
CA PHE A 21 0.17 -14.61 -11.84
C PHE A 21 -0.39 -15.91 -11.26
N TYR A 22 -0.44 -16.96 -12.07
CA TYR A 22 -0.89 -18.29 -11.71
C TYR A 22 0.27 -19.26 -11.92
N LEU A 23 0.80 -19.81 -10.83
CA LEU A 23 2.05 -20.57 -10.85
C LEU A 23 1.89 -21.91 -10.12
N THR A 24 2.63 -22.92 -10.55
CA THR A 24 2.70 -24.24 -9.90
C THR A 24 4.16 -24.68 -9.75
N PRO A 25 4.57 -25.24 -8.59
CA PRO A 25 5.91 -25.79 -8.39
C PRO A 25 6.12 -27.12 -9.13
N HIS A 26 5.03 -27.71 -9.63
CA HIS A 26 5.04 -28.99 -10.33
C HIS A 26 5.62 -28.81 -11.74
N GLU A 27 6.25 -29.86 -12.27
CA GLU A 27 6.98 -29.85 -13.56
C GLU A 27 6.07 -29.69 -14.81
N PHE A 28 4.77 -29.52 -14.62
CA PHE A 28 3.78 -29.40 -15.68
C PHE A 28 2.79 -28.29 -15.35
N ASP A 29 2.27 -27.67 -16.41
CA ASP A 29 1.22 -26.67 -16.28
C ASP A 29 -0.11 -27.31 -15.86
N VAL A 30 -0.88 -26.60 -15.06
CA VAL A 30 -2.18 -27.06 -14.57
C VAL A 30 -3.25 -26.09 -15.05
N ASP A 31 -4.13 -26.56 -15.93
CA ASP A 31 -5.31 -25.78 -16.33
C ASP A 31 -6.49 -26.09 -15.40
N LEU A 32 -7.09 -25.03 -14.85
CA LEU A 32 -8.31 -25.08 -14.05
C LEU A 32 -9.38 -24.22 -14.72
N ASP A 33 -10.30 -24.86 -15.43
CA ASP A 33 -11.43 -24.20 -16.10
C ASP A 33 -10.99 -22.99 -16.96
N GLY A 34 -9.87 -23.11 -17.67
CA GLY A 34 -9.29 -22.05 -18.51
C GLY A 34 -8.35 -21.08 -17.80
N THR A 35 -8.09 -21.29 -16.50
CA THR A 35 -7.02 -20.60 -15.77
C THR A 35 -5.77 -21.47 -15.78
N LEU A 36 -4.79 -21.11 -16.61
CA LEU A 36 -3.53 -21.82 -16.71
C LEU A 36 -2.56 -21.42 -15.60
N TYR A 37 -2.21 -22.36 -14.73
CA TYR A 37 -1.10 -22.23 -13.78
C TYR A 37 0.17 -22.76 -14.44
N THR A 38 1.13 -21.87 -14.66
CA THR A 38 2.37 -22.23 -15.35
C THR A 38 3.41 -22.79 -14.39
N SER A 39 4.14 -23.80 -14.87
CA SER A 39 5.22 -24.44 -14.13
C SER A 39 6.35 -23.45 -13.88
N LEU A 40 6.75 -23.31 -12.62
CA LEU A 40 7.89 -22.51 -12.20
C LEU A 40 8.54 -23.19 -11.00
N SER A 41 9.87 -23.23 -10.96
CA SER A 41 10.59 -23.71 -9.78
C SER A 41 10.27 -22.81 -8.58
N ILE A 42 9.52 -23.33 -7.63
CA ILE A 42 9.12 -22.64 -6.40
C ILE A 42 9.39 -23.58 -5.24
N GLU A 43 10.29 -23.17 -4.35
CA GLU A 43 10.45 -23.82 -3.05
C GLU A 43 9.71 -22.98 -2.00
N ARG A 44 9.12 -23.63 -0.99
CA ARG A 44 8.50 -22.93 0.15
C ARG A 44 8.90 -23.54 1.48
N ASN A 45 8.83 -22.73 2.53
CA ASN A 45 8.93 -23.22 3.90
C ASN A 45 7.74 -24.13 4.27
N GLU A 46 7.90 -24.91 5.33
CA GLU A 46 6.78 -25.62 5.95
C GLU A 46 5.77 -24.64 6.54
N LEU A 47 4.49 -24.89 6.30
CA LEU A 47 3.41 -24.09 6.87
C LEU A 47 2.94 -24.74 8.17
N ALA A 48 3.24 -24.10 9.30
CA ALA A 48 2.69 -24.52 10.58
C ALA A 48 1.24 -24.03 10.71
N LEU A 49 0.32 -24.99 10.92
CA LEU A 49 -1.08 -24.71 11.25
C LEU A 49 -1.18 -24.46 12.76
N GLY A 50 -1.30 -23.18 13.16
CA GLY A 50 -1.43 -22.79 14.57
C GLY A 50 -1.97 -21.37 14.72
N ALA A 51 -2.42 -21.02 15.92
CA ALA A 51 -3.03 -19.71 16.22
C ALA A 51 -2.03 -18.53 16.18
N GLU A 52 -0.73 -18.82 16.06
CA GLU A 52 0.33 -17.82 16.13
C GLU A 52 0.74 -17.38 14.72
N ALA A 53 0.22 -16.23 14.29
CA ALA A 53 0.42 -15.69 12.94
C ALA A 53 1.89 -15.58 12.48
N ALA A 54 2.86 -15.39 13.38
CA ALA A 54 4.28 -15.36 13.04
C ALA A 54 4.81 -16.73 12.57
N LYS A 55 4.22 -17.83 13.04
CA LYS A 55 4.54 -19.21 12.62
C LYS A 55 3.82 -19.61 11.32
N SER A 56 2.93 -18.78 10.81
CA SER A 56 2.18 -19.00 9.58
C SER A 56 2.64 -18.10 8.43
N ALA A 57 3.86 -17.55 8.52
CA ALA A 57 4.47 -16.82 7.41
C ALA A 57 4.79 -17.77 6.25
N LEU A 58 4.51 -17.33 5.02
CA LEU A 58 4.87 -18.07 3.81
C LEU A 58 6.13 -17.43 3.24
N GLU A 59 7.19 -18.22 3.13
CA GLU A 59 8.43 -17.83 2.47
C GLU A 59 8.60 -18.65 1.21
N LEU A 60 8.81 -17.97 0.09
CA LEU A 60 8.98 -18.59 -1.22
C LEU A 60 10.37 -18.28 -1.77
N LYS A 61 10.99 -19.27 -2.41
CA LYS A 61 12.23 -19.12 -3.17
C LYS A 61 11.95 -19.42 -4.64
N LEU A 62 12.25 -18.45 -5.50
CA LEU A 62 12.00 -18.52 -6.94
C LEU A 62 13.24 -18.11 -7.73
N PRO A 63 13.32 -18.43 -9.04
CA PRO A 63 14.31 -17.87 -9.93
C PRO A 63 14.30 -16.33 -9.91
N PRO A 64 15.47 -15.67 -9.80
CA PRO A 64 15.53 -14.22 -9.57
C PRO A 64 15.04 -13.39 -10.78
N ASN A 65 15.06 -13.97 -11.97
CA ASN A 65 14.68 -13.29 -13.22
C ASN A 65 13.21 -13.52 -13.63
N GLY A 66 12.39 -14.11 -12.76
CA GLY A 66 10.98 -14.39 -13.06
C GLY A 66 10.12 -13.13 -13.20
N GLU A 67 9.05 -13.22 -14.00
CA GLU A 67 8.13 -12.10 -14.23
C GLU A 67 7.48 -11.59 -12.93
N LEU A 68 7.06 -12.52 -12.06
CA LEU A 68 6.53 -12.19 -10.73
C LEU A 68 7.54 -11.37 -9.90
N VAL A 69 8.82 -11.73 -9.93
CA VAL A 69 9.86 -11.01 -9.15
C VAL A 69 10.00 -9.57 -9.65
N ARG A 70 10.04 -9.38 -10.98
CA ARG A 70 10.10 -8.05 -11.61
C ARG A 70 8.87 -7.22 -11.25
N HIS A 71 7.69 -7.84 -11.27
CA HIS A 71 6.45 -7.19 -10.85
C HIS A 71 6.52 -6.74 -9.39
N LEU A 72 6.93 -7.62 -8.48
CA LEU A 72 7.01 -7.31 -7.05
C LEU A 72 7.96 -6.14 -6.75
N LEU A 73 9.12 -6.09 -7.43
CA LEU A 73 10.03 -4.96 -7.33
C LEU A 73 9.38 -3.64 -7.79
N ALA A 74 8.63 -3.66 -8.90
CA ALA A 74 7.94 -2.47 -9.39
C ALA A 74 6.83 -2.02 -8.42
N THR A 75 6.05 -2.96 -7.88
CA THR A 75 4.98 -2.64 -6.91
C THR A 75 5.51 -2.06 -5.60
N ALA A 76 6.74 -2.39 -5.20
CA ALA A 76 7.37 -1.80 -4.02
C ALA A 76 7.62 -0.29 -4.18
N LEU A 77 7.83 0.19 -5.42
CA LEU A 77 8.01 1.62 -5.72
C LEU A 77 6.68 2.38 -5.74
N THR A 78 5.61 1.74 -6.23
CA THR A 78 4.28 2.35 -6.35
C THR A 78 3.43 2.22 -5.07
N GLY A 79 3.86 1.39 -4.10
CA GLY A 79 3.11 1.09 -2.88
C GLY A 79 1.91 0.16 -3.11
N GLU A 80 1.84 -0.48 -4.27
CA GLU A 80 0.79 -1.42 -4.61
C GLU A 80 0.92 -2.72 -3.80
N THR A 81 -0.20 -3.23 -3.28
CA THR A 81 -0.20 -4.46 -2.50
C THR A 81 -0.49 -5.67 -3.38
N THR A 82 0.40 -6.67 -3.35
CA THR A 82 0.19 -7.95 -4.03
C THR A 82 -0.32 -9.00 -3.03
N SER A 83 -1.52 -9.52 -3.27
CA SER A 83 -2.09 -10.65 -2.54
C SER A 83 -1.52 -11.97 -3.06
N VAL A 84 -1.47 -12.99 -2.20
CA VAL A 84 -1.04 -14.35 -2.56
C VAL A 84 -1.96 -15.37 -1.91
N THR A 85 -2.39 -16.34 -2.71
CA THR A 85 -3.22 -17.47 -2.27
C THR A 85 -2.57 -18.78 -2.69
N LEU A 86 -2.31 -19.65 -1.72
CA LEU A 86 -1.89 -21.04 -1.95
C LEU A 86 -3.12 -21.93 -1.92
N ARG A 87 -3.37 -22.61 -3.04
CA ARG A 87 -4.50 -23.49 -3.29
C ARG A 87 -4.03 -24.91 -3.53
N LEU A 88 -4.93 -25.85 -3.32
CA LEU A 88 -4.76 -27.25 -3.68
C LEU A 88 -5.66 -27.56 -4.87
N GLY A 89 -5.05 -28.09 -5.93
CA GLY A 89 -5.75 -28.69 -7.05
C GLY A 89 -5.79 -30.20 -6.86
N GLN A 90 -6.92 -30.82 -7.17
CA GLN A 90 -7.07 -32.26 -7.17
C GLN A 90 -7.43 -32.73 -8.58
N ARG A 91 -6.82 -33.84 -9.01
CA ARG A 91 -7.16 -34.48 -10.27
C ARG A 91 -8.41 -35.32 -10.06
N ASP A 92 -9.38 -35.16 -10.94
CA ASP A 92 -10.54 -36.05 -10.95
C ASP A 92 -10.11 -37.50 -11.26
N THR A 93 -10.77 -38.47 -10.63
CA THR A 93 -10.44 -39.90 -10.81
C THR A 93 -11.20 -40.55 -11.97
N TRP A 94 -12.23 -39.88 -12.48
CA TRP A 94 -13.13 -40.38 -13.53
C TRP A 94 -13.00 -39.60 -14.84
N GLY A 95 -12.50 -38.36 -14.80
CA GLY A 95 -12.18 -37.51 -15.95
C GLY A 95 -10.76 -36.95 -15.87
N ASP A 96 -10.22 -36.53 -17.01
CA ASP A 96 -8.88 -35.94 -17.09
C ASP A 96 -8.91 -34.42 -16.96
N TYR A 97 -9.36 -33.94 -15.80
CA TYR A 97 -9.40 -32.51 -15.48
C TYR A 97 -9.02 -32.27 -14.02
N TRP A 98 -8.53 -31.06 -13.75
CA TRP A 98 -8.20 -30.60 -12.41
C TRP A 98 -9.34 -29.74 -11.86
N TRP A 99 -9.51 -29.75 -10.54
CA TRP A 99 -10.44 -28.84 -9.85
C TRP A 99 -9.83 -28.35 -8.53
N LEU A 100 -10.31 -27.21 -8.02
CA LEU A 100 -9.85 -26.65 -6.75
C LEU A 100 -10.46 -27.40 -5.57
N SER A 101 -9.63 -28.16 -4.84
CA SER A 101 -10.07 -28.89 -3.65
C SER A 101 -10.08 -28.02 -2.38
N GLY A 102 -9.31 -26.92 -2.36
CA GLY A 102 -9.34 -25.98 -1.26
C GLY A 102 -8.27 -24.90 -1.31
N THR A 103 -8.33 -24.01 -0.31
CA THR A 103 -7.31 -23.00 -0.07
C THR A 103 -6.53 -23.36 1.18
N ARG A 104 -5.21 -23.53 1.05
CA ARG A 104 -4.33 -23.92 2.14
C ARG A 104 -3.79 -22.71 2.90
N TRP A 105 -3.60 -21.59 2.22
CA TRP A 105 -3.08 -20.36 2.83
C TRP A 105 -3.46 -19.12 2.01
N MET A 106 -3.67 -18.00 2.70
CA MET A 106 -3.96 -16.69 2.10
C MET A 106 -3.21 -15.59 2.82
N GLY A 107 -2.77 -14.58 2.08
CA GLY A 107 -2.08 -13.44 2.64
C GLY A 107 -1.63 -12.44 1.59
N ARG A 108 -0.57 -11.70 1.92
CA ARG A 108 0.04 -10.73 1.00
C ARG A 108 1.56 -10.78 1.06
N VAL A 109 2.18 -10.31 -0.01
CA VAL A 109 3.62 -10.12 -0.07
C VAL A 109 4.02 -8.93 0.82
N LEU A 110 5.04 -9.12 1.64
CA LEU A 110 5.66 -8.07 2.46
C LEU A 110 6.87 -7.45 1.78
N GLY A 111 7.62 -8.26 1.03
CA GLY A 111 8.82 -7.81 0.34
C GLY A 111 9.50 -8.94 -0.40
N VAL A 112 10.42 -8.56 -1.27
CA VAL A 112 11.26 -9.46 -2.05
C VAL A 112 12.73 -9.09 -1.84
N GLU A 113 13.55 -10.09 -1.54
CA GLU A 113 15.00 -9.98 -1.48
C GLU A 113 15.57 -10.76 -2.66
N ILE A 114 16.49 -10.16 -3.41
CA ILE A 114 17.09 -10.80 -4.58
C ILE A 114 18.57 -11.00 -4.33
N ASP A 115 19.01 -12.24 -4.54
CA ASP A 115 20.40 -12.63 -4.59
C ASP A 115 20.74 -13.18 -5.99
N ALA A 116 22.01 -13.48 -6.24
CA ALA A 116 22.49 -13.95 -7.55
C ALA A 116 21.82 -15.26 -8.00
N ASP A 117 21.43 -16.13 -7.06
CA ASP A 117 20.88 -17.46 -7.33
C ASP A 117 19.36 -17.55 -7.17
N ALA A 118 18.75 -16.67 -6.37
CA ALA A 118 17.34 -16.76 -6.02
C ALA A 118 16.73 -15.43 -5.57
N ALA A 119 15.42 -15.29 -5.82
CA ALA A 119 14.57 -14.31 -5.15
C ALA A 119 13.85 -14.98 -3.98
N ARG A 120 13.91 -14.36 -2.80
CA ARG A 120 13.19 -14.76 -1.59
C ARG A 120 12.04 -13.81 -1.36
N ILE A 121 10.81 -14.32 -1.45
CA ILE A 121 9.59 -13.55 -1.23
C ILE A 121 9.08 -13.86 0.17
N ARG A 122 8.95 -12.84 1.01
CA ARG A 122 8.33 -12.95 2.33
C ARG A 122 6.87 -12.55 2.25
N CYS A 123 5.99 -13.39 2.75
CA CYS A 123 4.56 -13.14 2.78
C CYS A 123 4.03 -13.25 4.22
N GLU A 124 3.06 -12.41 4.55
CA GLU A 124 2.33 -12.51 5.82
C GLU A 124 0.92 -13.06 5.61
N SER A 125 0.43 -13.82 6.58
CA SER A 125 -0.92 -14.36 6.55
C SER A 125 -1.97 -13.26 6.64
N ALA A 126 -3.13 -13.48 6.01
CA ALA A 126 -4.32 -12.66 6.19
C ALA A 126 -4.72 -12.50 7.68
N GLN A 127 -4.36 -13.47 8.53
CA GLN A 127 -4.58 -13.40 9.98
C GLN A 127 -3.84 -12.26 10.68
N VAL A 128 -2.71 -11.79 10.15
CA VAL A 128 -2.02 -10.62 10.70
C VAL A 128 -2.88 -9.37 10.58
N SER A 129 -3.68 -9.26 9.51
CA SER A 129 -4.61 -8.15 9.35
C SER A 129 -5.75 -8.17 10.38
N LEU A 130 -6.14 -9.35 10.89
CA LEU A 130 -7.13 -9.50 11.97
C LEU A 130 -6.61 -8.99 13.32
N LYS A 131 -5.29 -9.01 13.56
CA LYS A 131 -4.68 -8.45 14.78
C LYS A 131 -4.51 -6.93 14.73
N ARG A 132 -4.87 -6.27 13.62
CA ARG A 132 -4.82 -4.82 13.54
C ARG A 132 -5.81 -4.25 14.55
N ILE A 133 -5.33 -3.38 15.43
CA ILE A 133 -6.19 -2.55 16.28
C ILE A 133 -7.14 -1.79 15.35
N GLY A 134 -8.42 -2.14 15.40
CA GLY A 134 -9.45 -1.54 14.57
C GLY A 134 -9.79 -0.12 15.02
N LEU A 135 -10.12 0.05 16.31
CA LEU A 135 -10.50 1.34 16.87
C LEU A 135 -9.25 2.18 17.20
N ARG A 136 -8.67 2.81 16.17
CA ARG A 136 -7.50 3.70 16.32
C ARG A 136 -7.86 5.15 16.67
N LYS A 137 -9.13 5.54 16.50
CA LYS A 137 -9.58 6.90 16.79
C LYS A 137 -9.67 7.08 18.30
N LEU A 138 -8.65 7.76 18.84
CA LEU A 138 -8.68 8.25 20.20
C LEU A 138 -9.56 9.50 20.28
N TYR A 139 -10.17 9.70 21.44
CA TYR A 139 -10.84 10.94 21.77
C TYR A 139 -9.80 12.06 21.90
N SER A 140 -9.63 12.88 20.86
CA SER A 140 -8.59 13.91 20.76
C SER A 140 -9.16 15.26 20.29
N ARG A 141 -8.45 16.35 20.60
CA ARG A 141 -8.90 17.70 20.23
C ARG A 141 -8.80 17.96 18.73
N LYS A 142 -7.67 17.58 18.12
CA LYS A 142 -7.41 17.77 16.69
C LYS A 142 -8.24 16.79 15.86
N CYS A 143 -8.50 17.15 14.60
CA CYS A 143 -9.20 16.28 13.67
C CYS A 143 -8.45 14.94 13.50
N SER A 144 -9.20 13.84 13.57
CA SER A 144 -8.66 12.49 13.37
C SER A 144 -8.87 11.95 11.94
N HIS A 145 -9.58 12.69 11.08
CA HIS A 145 -9.79 12.28 9.70
C HIS A 145 -8.54 12.54 8.86
N VAL A 146 -8.30 11.63 7.91
CA VAL A 146 -7.40 11.89 6.79
C VAL A 146 -8.06 12.92 5.88
N LEU A 147 -7.35 14.00 5.54
CA LEU A 147 -7.84 15.06 4.66
C LEU A 147 -8.33 14.47 3.32
N TYR A 148 -9.47 14.96 2.82
CA TYR A 148 -10.16 14.50 1.60
C TYR A 148 -10.62 13.03 1.59
N SER A 149 -10.46 12.29 2.70
CA SER A 149 -11.13 10.99 2.83
C SER A 149 -12.64 11.16 2.87
N THR A 150 -13.40 10.09 2.59
CA THR A 150 -14.87 10.07 2.68
C THR A 150 -15.37 10.59 4.04
N ALA A 151 -14.62 10.30 5.10
CA ALA A 151 -15.00 10.70 6.45
C ALA A 151 -14.63 12.17 6.76
N CYS A 152 -13.67 12.75 6.03
CA CYS A 152 -13.43 14.19 6.07
C CYS A 152 -14.44 14.93 5.19
N GLY A 153 -14.67 14.50 3.95
CA GLY A 153 -15.65 15.10 3.04
C GLY A 153 -15.24 16.42 2.38
N ALA A 154 -14.06 16.98 2.70
CA ALA A 154 -13.54 18.16 2.02
C ALA A 154 -13.21 17.85 0.55
N SER A 155 -13.42 18.83 -0.34
CA SER A 155 -12.97 18.75 -1.74
C SER A 155 -11.49 19.12 -1.86
N PRO A 156 -10.68 18.41 -2.67
CA PRO A 156 -9.29 18.77 -2.92
C PRO A 156 -9.14 20.19 -3.47
N ILE A 157 -8.23 20.96 -2.89
CA ILE A 157 -7.77 22.25 -3.42
C ILE A 157 -6.39 22.02 -4.00
N THR A 158 -6.25 22.25 -5.30
CA THR A 158 -5.04 21.88 -6.05
C THR A 158 -4.66 22.96 -7.06
N ALA A 159 -3.37 23.09 -7.36
CA ALA A 159 -2.87 23.92 -8.45
C ALA A 159 -1.65 23.26 -9.12
N SER A 160 -1.53 23.40 -10.44
CA SER A 160 -0.33 23.00 -11.18
C SER A 160 0.77 24.05 -11.04
N ALA A 161 2.02 23.59 -11.00
CA ALA A 161 3.21 24.43 -11.10
C ALA A 161 4.31 23.68 -11.87
N PHE A 162 5.26 24.42 -12.44
CA PHE A 162 6.44 23.83 -13.10
C PHE A 162 7.63 23.87 -12.15
N VAL A 163 8.40 22.79 -12.08
CA VAL A 163 9.65 22.74 -11.31
C VAL A 163 10.68 23.64 -11.98
N LEU A 164 11.23 24.61 -11.25
CA LEU A 164 12.34 25.43 -11.70
C LEU A 164 13.67 24.74 -11.36
N GLU A 165 13.84 24.34 -10.11
CA GLU A 165 15.08 23.73 -9.63
C GLU A 165 14.82 22.93 -8.34
N VAL A 166 15.68 21.93 -8.06
CA VAL A 166 15.59 21.12 -6.85
C VAL A 166 16.92 21.14 -6.10
N TYR A 167 16.86 21.50 -4.82
CA TYR A 167 17.98 21.54 -3.89
C TYR A 167 17.72 20.60 -2.72
N GLY A 168 18.07 19.33 -2.89
CA GLY A 168 17.82 18.31 -1.87
C GLY A 168 16.32 18.12 -1.63
N ARG A 169 15.80 18.74 -0.56
CA ARG A 169 14.38 18.71 -0.17
C ARG A 169 13.59 19.94 -0.63
N SER A 170 14.27 21.00 -1.04
CA SER A 170 13.66 22.23 -1.51
C SER A 170 13.38 22.13 -3.00
N VAL A 171 12.15 22.44 -3.41
CA VAL A 171 11.72 22.48 -4.82
C VAL A 171 11.30 23.91 -5.13
N GLU A 172 12.09 24.61 -5.93
CA GLU A 172 11.74 25.91 -6.49
C GLU A 172 10.75 25.71 -7.64
N LEU A 173 9.75 26.58 -7.71
CA LEU A 173 8.71 26.54 -8.73
C LEU A 173 8.83 27.75 -9.65
N ASP A 174 8.64 27.53 -10.94
CA ASP A 174 8.63 28.61 -11.92
C ASP A 174 7.43 29.54 -11.67
N GLY A 175 7.69 30.83 -11.52
CA GLY A 175 6.70 31.81 -11.08
C GLY A 175 6.29 31.71 -9.60
N GLY A 176 6.88 30.79 -8.83
CA GLY A 176 6.59 30.57 -7.41
C GLY A 176 5.35 29.71 -7.14
N VAL A 177 4.97 29.64 -5.86
CA VAL A 177 3.80 28.90 -5.39
C VAL A 177 2.52 29.59 -5.90
N PRO A 178 1.60 28.87 -6.58
CA PRO A 178 0.35 29.46 -7.06
C PRO A 178 -0.48 30.05 -5.92
N GLY A 179 -1.06 31.23 -6.14
CA GLY A 179 -1.79 31.97 -5.10
C GLY A 179 -2.99 31.23 -4.50
N GLU A 180 -3.59 30.30 -5.25
CA GLU A 180 -4.73 29.47 -4.82
C GLU A 180 -4.35 28.48 -3.70
N VAL A 181 -3.09 28.04 -3.66
CA VAL A 181 -2.60 27.04 -2.70
C VAL A 181 -1.58 27.61 -1.70
N SER A 182 -1.11 28.83 -1.95
CA SER A 182 -0.12 29.53 -1.11
C SER A 182 -0.56 29.61 0.36
N GLY A 183 0.40 29.40 1.26
CA GLY A 183 0.22 29.44 2.70
C GLY A 183 -0.57 28.26 3.27
N GLY A 184 -0.77 27.16 2.53
CA GLY A 184 -1.29 25.92 3.15
C GLY A 184 -0.94 24.65 2.41
N LEU A 185 0.24 24.60 1.83
CA LEU A 185 0.80 23.36 1.34
C LEU A 185 1.38 22.49 2.46
N ALA A 186 1.63 23.04 3.65
CA ALA A 186 2.07 22.29 4.82
C ALA A 186 1.09 21.15 5.16
N GLY A 187 1.60 19.91 5.23
CA GLY A 187 0.79 18.70 5.44
C GLY A 187 0.02 18.22 4.19
N GLY A 188 0.19 18.91 3.06
CA GLY A 188 -0.27 18.52 1.74
C GLY A 188 0.76 17.69 0.99
N TRP A 189 0.65 17.63 -0.32
CA TRP A 189 1.62 16.90 -1.14
C TRP A 189 1.80 17.51 -2.53
N LEU A 190 3.00 17.29 -3.06
CA LEU A 190 3.36 17.47 -4.46
C LEU A 190 3.17 16.12 -5.16
N GLN A 191 2.47 16.09 -6.29
CA GLN A 191 2.27 14.89 -7.10
C GLN A 191 2.96 15.05 -8.47
N THR A 192 3.76 14.06 -8.86
CA THR A 192 4.40 14.01 -10.19
C THR A 192 3.43 13.51 -11.27
N PRO A 193 3.74 13.68 -12.57
CA PRO A 193 2.92 13.15 -13.66
C PRO A 193 2.70 11.63 -13.59
N GLU A 194 3.69 10.90 -13.05
CA GLU A 194 3.63 9.44 -12.84
C GLU A 194 2.77 9.05 -11.63
N GLY A 195 2.25 10.03 -10.88
CA GLY A 195 1.37 9.83 -9.73
C GLY A 195 2.10 9.65 -8.40
N ALA A 196 3.42 9.77 -8.35
CA ALA A 196 4.18 9.72 -7.10
C ALA A 196 3.84 10.94 -6.23
N ARG A 197 3.58 10.72 -4.93
CA ARG A 197 3.21 11.78 -3.97
C ARG A 197 4.31 12.02 -2.95
N HIS A 198 4.74 13.28 -2.83
CA HIS A 198 5.74 13.72 -1.87
C HIS A 198 5.11 14.71 -0.87
N MET A 199 5.20 14.40 0.42
CA MET A 199 4.65 15.24 1.48
C MET A 199 5.39 16.57 1.54
N ILE A 200 4.63 17.67 1.61
CA ILE A 200 5.15 19.04 1.78
C ILE A 200 5.11 19.39 3.29
N ILE A 201 6.22 19.88 3.81
CA ILE A 201 6.34 20.35 5.21
C ILE A 201 6.02 21.84 5.31
N SER A 202 6.48 22.63 4.33
CA SER A 202 6.32 24.07 4.32
C SER A 202 6.34 24.60 2.88
N ASP A 203 5.78 25.79 2.69
CA ASP A 203 5.95 26.61 1.49
C ASP A 203 6.54 27.96 1.88
N TYR A 204 7.39 28.51 1.00
CA TYR A 204 8.14 29.74 1.27
C TYR A 204 8.04 30.75 0.11
N GLY A 205 6.94 30.68 -0.65
CA GLY A 205 6.59 31.62 -1.71
C GLY A 205 7.19 31.29 -3.06
N SER A 206 8.51 31.10 -3.17
CA SER A 206 9.15 30.67 -4.43
C SER A 206 9.11 29.16 -4.65
N GLY A 207 8.87 28.39 -3.59
CA GLY A 207 8.88 26.93 -3.64
C GLY A 207 8.30 26.26 -2.40
N VAL A 208 8.54 24.95 -2.33
CA VAL A 208 8.08 24.07 -1.26
C VAL A 208 9.23 23.25 -0.68
N GLU A 209 9.15 22.93 0.60
CA GLU A 209 10.06 21.98 1.25
C GLU A 209 9.36 20.62 1.43
N LEU A 210 9.96 19.57 0.91
CA LEU A 210 9.46 18.20 1.01
C LEU A 210 10.00 17.49 2.25
N LEU A 211 9.29 16.45 2.72
CA LEU A 211 9.74 15.61 3.83
C LEU A 211 10.99 14.79 3.49
N TYR A 212 11.11 14.33 2.25
CA TYR A 212 12.27 13.59 1.77
C TYR A 212 12.71 14.17 0.42
N PRO A 213 14.01 14.14 0.13
CA PRO A 213 14.51 14.57 -1.15
C PRO A 213 13.92 13.68 -2.26
N THR A 214 13.63 14.28 -3.39
CA THR A 214 13.15 13.58 -4.59
C THR A 214 13.84 14.15 -5.81
N ALA A 215 14.10 13.30 -6.81
CA ALA A 215 14.67 13.74 -8.07
C ALA A 215 13.52 14.19 -8.97
N LEU A 216 13.43 15.51 -9.22
CA LEU A 216 12.52 16.08 -10.22
C LEU A 216 13.36 16.86 -11.22
N GLU A 217 13.06 16.70 -12.50
CA GLU A 217 13.74 17.45 -13.55
C GLU A 217 13.11 18.85 -13.68
N PRO A 218 13.93 19.90 -13.85
CA PRO A 218 13.43 21.23 -14.23
C PRO A 218 12.50 21.14 -15.46
N GLY A 219 11.38 21.86 -15.41
CA GLY A 219 10.32 21.83 -16.42
C GLY A 219 9.26 20.75 -16.23
N THR A 220 9.39 19.89 -15.22
CA THR A 220 8.34 18.92 -14.87
C THR A 220 7.11 19.65 -14.33
N GLU A 221 5.93 19.39 -14.90
CA GLU A 221 4.66 19.85 -14.32
C GLU A 221 4.31 18.99 -13.10
N VAL A 222 4.05 19.63 -11.96
CA VAL A 222 3.67 18.98 -10.72
C VAL A 222 2.34 19.52 -10.22
N LEU A 223 1.53 18.66 -9.62
CA LEU A 223 0.27 19.04 -8.99
C LEU A 223 0.48 19.24 -7.49
N LEU A 224 0.28 20.45 -7.01
CA LEU A 224 0.33 20.79 -5.59
C LEU A 224 -1.06 20.64 -4.99
N THR A 225 -1.15 19.93 -3.87
CA THR A 225 -2.40 19.74 -3.12
C THR A 225 -2.28 20.32 -1.73
N VAL A 226 -3.24 21.15 -1.35
CA VAL A 226 -3.31 21.82 -0.04
C VAL A 226 -3.44 20.80 1.10
N GLY A 227 -2.73 21.07 2.19
CA GLY A 227 -2.76 20.33 3.45
C GLY A 227 -3.70 20.93 4.49
N CYS A 228 -3.72 20.30 5.68
CA CYS A 228 -4.51 20.75 6.82
C CYS A 228 -3.72 20.53 8.10
N ASP A 229 -3.80 21.47 9.04
CA ASP A 229 -3.17 21.40 10.37
C ASP A 229 -4.03 20.68 11.43
N HIS A 230 -5.20 20.19 10.98
CA HIS A 230 -6.23 19.52 11.74
C HIS A 230 -6.91 20.41 12.80
N SER A 231 -6.81 21.74 12.65
CA SER A 231 -7.53 22.72 13.47
C SER A 231 -8.95 22.97 12.98
N THR A 232 -9.81 23.44 13.87
CA THR A 232 -11.18 23.88 13.51
C THR A 232 -11.15 25.14 12.64
N THR A 233 -10.18 26.04 12.89
CA THR A 233 -10.01 27.30 12.16
C THR A 233 -9.71 27.01 10.69
N THR A 234 -8.68 26.21 10.39
CA THR A 234 -8.36 25.84 9.01
C THR A 234 -9.49 25.04 8.36
N CYS A 235 -10.16 24.15 9.11
CA CYS A 235 -11.28 23.38 8.59
C CYS A 235 -12.48 24.26 8.17
N ALA A 236 -12.78 25.32 8.94
CA ALA A 236 -13.84 26.26 8.62
C ALA A 236 -13.43 27.26 7.52
N GLU A 237 -12.30 27.94 7.69
CA GLU A 237 -11.90 29.06 6.84
C GLU A 237 -11.41 28.62 5.46
N ARG A 238 -10.65 27.52 5.39
CA ARG A 238 -10.06 27.05 4.12
C ARG A 238 -10.94 26.07 3.38
N PHE A 239 -11.60 25.17 4.12
CA PHE A 239 -12.35 24.06 3.52
C PHE A 239 -13.87 24.20 3.65
N GLY A 240 -14.38 25.13 4.46
CA GLY A 240 -15.82 25.25 4.71
C GLY A 240 -16.46 23.96 5.24
N ASN A 241 -15.69 23.15 5.98
CA ASN A 241 -16.04 21.75 6.24
C ASN A 241 -16.11 21.41 7.74
N LEU A 242 -16.46 22.40 8.57
CA LEU A 242 -16.47 22.26 10.03
C LEU A 242 -17.47 21.20 10.52
N ASP A 243 -18.58 21.01 9.80
CA ASP A 243 -19.62 20.02 10.15
C ASP A 243 -19.10 18.57 10.12
N ASN A 244 -18.08 18.28 9.30
CA ASN A 244 -17.42 16.97 9.22
C ASN A 244 -16.13 16.90 10.06
N TYR A 245 -15.93 17.82 11.01
CA TYR A 245 -14.75 17.82 11.87
C TYR A 245 -14.74 16.60 12.81
N GLY A 246 -13.68 15.80 12.74
CA GLY A 246 -13.56 14.54 13.51
C GLY A 246 -12.75 14.63 14.79
N GLY A 247 -12.58 15.83 15.31
CA GLY A 247 -11.96 16.08 16.61
C GLY A 247 -12.98 16.63 17.60
N PHE A 248 -12.55 16.78 18.84
CA PHE A 248 -13.39 17.26 19.93
C PHE A 248 -12.78 18.54 20.53
N PRO A 249 -13.05 19.72 19.93
CA PRO A 249 -12.37 20.96 20.32
C PRO A 249 -12.70 21.41 21.75
N ALA A 250 -13.87 21.01 22.25
CA ALA A 250 -14.36 21.34 23.59
C ALA A 250 -13.80 20.45 24.72
N ILE A 251 -12.88 19.52 24.42
CA ILE A 251 -12.19 18.76 25.48
C ILE A 251 -11.56 19.75 26.48
N PRO A 252 -11.77 19.61 27.80
CA PRO A 252 -11.15 20.48 28.80
C PRO A 252 -9.61 20.38 28.81
N SER A 253 -8.91 21.46 29.15
CA SER A 253 -7.42 21.45 29.25
C SER A 253 -6.95 21.09 30.65
N LYS A 254 -7.84 21.25 31.64
CA LYS A 254 -7.62 20.85 33.01
C LYS A 254 -8.28 19.51 33.27
N ASN A 255 -7.65 18.69 34.11
CA ASN A 255 -8.25 17.45 34.57
C ASN A 255 -9.36 17.78 35.58
N PRO A 256 -10.65 17.54 35.24
CA PRO A 256 -11.76 17.88 36.12
C PRO A 256 -11.74 17.10 37.44
N PHE A 257 -11.04 15.96 37.50
CA PHE A 257 -10.89 15.15 38.71
C PHE A 257 -9.80 15.67 39.66
N SER A 258 -8.84 16.47 39.18
CA SER A 258 -7.77 17.02 40.02
C SER A 258 -8.04 18.45 40.46
N THR A 259 -8.64 19.27 39.61
CA THR A 259 -8.84 20.71 39.90
C THR A 259 -10.27 21.07 40.29
N GLY A 260 -11.21 20.13 40.23
CA GLY A 260 -12.63 20.46 40.31
C GLY A 260 -13.14 21.10 39.02
N VAL A 261 -14.47 21.18 38.90
CA VAL A 261 -15.19 21.69 37.71
C VAL A 261 -15.35 23.23 37.72
N PHE A 262 -14.77 23.91 38.72
CA PHE A 262 -14.88 25.36 38.91
C PHE A 262 -13.50 26.01 39.03
#